data_AF-A0A9J7DUR4-F1
#
_entry.id   AF-A0A9J7DUR4-F1
#
_cell.length_a   1.000
_cell.length_b   1.000
_cell.length_c   1.000
_cell.angle_alpha   90.00
_cell.angle_beta   90.00
_cell.angle_gamma   90.00
#
_symmetry.space_group_name_H-M   'P 1'
#
loop_
_entity.id
_entity.type
_entity.pdbx_description
1 polymer ?
#
loop_
_entity_poly.entity_id
_entity_poly.type
_entity_poly.pdbx_seq_one_letter_code
_entity_poly.pdbx_strand_id
1 'polypeptide(L)'
;MSVQTLLLDFSIDPARLGDEIGQKTVFGQLETVLKEYIPNLILATELKLEGGSLKLLTGKKGSTVSVRLFDRGLVTVNIEYYKEENEEPLINLKSARVLENQLKKYINIIKSQAYAPLKRCLFGRYYPTSDDRLLEYDIDAVIFDEQSPFQRVQIVHSKTLGNMLVLDELQNISEADLIYTETLMQRGKESYEGKEIVILGGGDGALLYELLKEKPKYVWMLEIDEVVMTACNKYLRSICGDVLETRKGPNYEVICLFCL
;
A
#
# COMPACT_ATOMS: atom_id res chain seq x y z
N MET A 1 -7.12 13.48 2.68
CA MET A 1 -8.30 13.10 1.84
C MET A 1 -8.06 11.77 1.10
N SER A 2 -9.10 11.05 0.67
CA SER A 2 -8.96 9.78 -0.10
C SER A 2 -10.25 9.35 -0.80
N VAL A 3 -10.15 8.66 -1.93
CA VAL A 3 -11.25 7.82 -2.45
C VAL A 3 -11.23 6.47 -1.73
N GLN A 4 -12.36 6.10 -1.15
CA GLN A 4 -12.56 4.82 -0.46
C GLN A 4 -13.25 3.86 -1.42
N THR A 5 -12.60 2.73 -1.72
CA THR A 5 -13.15 1.67 -2.57
C THR A 5 -13.37 0.43 -1.72
N LEU A 6 -14.64 0.07 -1.51
CA LEU A 6 -15.04 -1.17 -0.84
C LEU A 6 -15.39 -2.22 -1.89
N LEU A 7 -14.85 -3.42 -1.72
CA LEU A 7 -15.09 -4.57 -2.59
C LEU A 7 -15.75 -5.68 -1.78
N LEU A 8 -16.90 -6.16 -2.24
CA LEU A 8 -17.65 -7.25 -1.63
C LEU A 8 -18.02 -8.26 -2.72
N ASP A 9 -17.62 -9.51 -2.49
CA ASP A 9 -17.90 -10.61 -3.41
C ASP A 9 -18.79 -11.65 -2.74
N PHE A 10 -19.75 -12.18 -3.50
CA PHE A 10 -20.69 -13.18 -3.04
C PHE A 10 -20.84 -14.29 -4.09
N SER A 11 -20.64 -15.53 -3.68
CA SER A 11 -21.00 -16.72 -4.46
C SER A 11 -22.37 -17.21 -4.01
N ILE A 12 -23.30 -17.36 -4.95
CA ILE A 12 -24.66 -17.83 -4.74
C ILE A 12 -24.99 -18.94 -5.75
N ASP A 13 -26.08 -19.66 -5.53
CA ASP A 13 -26.55 -20.66 -6.50
C ASP A 13 -26.78 -20.02 -7.88
N PRO A 14 -26.11 -20.48 -8.96
CA PRO A 14 -26.28 -19.97 -10.31
C PRO A 14 -27.74 -19.97 -10.79
N ALA A 15 -28.57 -20.91 -10.33
CA ALA A 15 -29.99 -20.96 -10.69
C ALA A 15 -30.76 -19.69 -10.29
N ARG A 16 -30.28 -18.95 -9.28
CA ARG A 16 -30.88 -17.67 -8.85
C ARG A 16 -30.53 -16.49 -9.75
N LEU A 17 -29.53 -16.63 -10.62
CA LEU A 17 -29.08 -15.58 -11.55
C LEU A 17 -29.27 -15.96 -13.03
N GLY A 18 -29.78 -17.16 -13.30
CA GLY A 18 -29.95 -17.70 -14.65
C GLY A 18 -31.01 -17.00 -15.50
N ASP A 19 -31.90 -16.22 -14.90
CA ASP A 19 -32.91 -15.43 -15.61
C ASP A 19 -33.07 -14.01 -15.04
N GLU A 20 -33.85 -13.18 -15.73
CA GLU A 20 -34.07 -11.77 -15.37
C GLU A 20 -34.85 -11.60 -14.05
N ILE A 21 -35.73 -12.55 -13.71
CA ILE A 21 -36.57 -12.48 -12.51
C ILE A 21 -35.71 -12.74 -11.28
N GLY A 22 -34.87 -13.77 -11.33
CA GLY A 22 -33.90 -14.10 -10.31
C GLY A 22 -32.91 -12.95 -10.09
N GLN A 23 -32.34 -12.40 -11.16
CA GLN A 23 -31.44 -11.25 -11.07
C GLN A 23 -32.11 -10.01 -10.46
N LYS A 24 -33.36 -9.71 -10.84
CA LYS A 24 -34.14 -8.61 -10.22
C LYS A 24 -34.39 -8.85 -8.73
N THR A 25 -34.68 -10.09 -8.35
CA THR A 25 -34.94 -10.47 -6.95
C THR A 25 -33.68 -10.33 -6.11
N VAL A 26 -32.55 -10.88 -6.57
CA VAL A 26 -31.26 -10.76 -5.88
C VAL A 26 -30.83 -9.30 -5.77
N PHE A 27 -31.00 -8.52 -6.84
CA PHE A 27 -30.72 -7.09 -6.80
C PHE A 27 -31.59 -6.34 -5.79
N GLY A 28 -32.91 -6.57 -5.76
CA GLY A 28 -33.80 -5.87 -4.81
C GLY A 28 -33.42 -6.16 -3.35
N GLN A 29 -32.97 -7.38 -3.06
CA GLN A 29 -32.43 -7.75 -1.75
C GLN A 29 -31.14 -6.99 -1.42
N LEU A 30 -30.19 -6.94 -2.36
CA LEU A 30 -28.94 -6.17 -2.23
C LEU A 30 -29.24 -4.68 -2.00
N GLU A 31 -30.07 -4.09 -2.85
CA GLU A 31 -30.42 -2.68 -2.83
C GLU A 31 -31.07 -2.26 -1.50
N THR A 32 -31.93 -3.11 -0.94
CA THR A 32 -32.59 -2.87 0.35
C THR A 32 -31.56 -2.66 1.46
N VAL A 33 -30.57 -3.55 1.55
CA VAL A 33 -29.51 -3.46 2.57
C VAL A 33 -28.58 -2.29 2.28
N LEU A 34 -28.17 -2.09 1.02
CA LEU A 34 -27.25 -1.01 0.64
C LEU A 34 -27.81 0.39 0.97
N LYS A 35 -29.13 0.58 0.87
CA LYS A 35 -29.83 1.81 1.25
C LYS A 35 -29.73 2.14 2.75
N GLU A 36 -29.48 1.16 3.62
CA GLU A 36 -29.25 1.40 5.05
C GLU A 36 -27.89 2.06 5.33
N TYR A 37 -26.91 1.86 4.44
CA TYR A 37 -25.54 2.35 4.60
C TYR A 37 -25.22 3.57 3.75
N ILE A 38 -25.90 3.72 2.61
CA ILE A 38 -25.62 4.80 1.66
C ILE A 38 -26.86 5.68 1.54
N PRO A 39 -26.84 6.89 2.14
CA PRO A 39 -27.98 7.80 2.09
C PRO A 39 -28.35 8.18 0.66
N ASN A 40 -29.65 8.21 0.37
CA ASN A 40 -30.22 8.60 -0.93
C ASN A 40 -29.68 7.76 -2.10
N LEU A 41 -29.44 6.46 -1.90
CA LEU A 41 -29.02 5.56 -2.96
C LEU A 41 -30.14 5.32 -3.97
N ILE A 42 -29.90 5.68 -5.22
CA ILE A 42 -30.86 5.59 -6.33
C ILE A 42 -30.21 4.81 -7.48
N LEU A 43 -30.96 3.91 -8.11
CA LEU A 43 -30.55 3.23 -9.34
C LEU A 43 -30.46 4.24 -10.48
N ALA A 44 -29.25 4.47 -11.00
CA ALA A 44 -29.00 5.38 -12.10
C ALA A 44 -29.16 4.71 -13.46
N THR A 45 -28.66 3.48 -13.61
CA THR A 45 -28.81 2.70 -14.84
C THR A 45 -28.68 1.20 -14.61
N GLU A 46 -29.29 0.43 -15.49
CA GLU A 46 -29.18 -1.02 -15.60
C GLU A 46 -28.74 -1.39 -17.01
N LEU A 47 -27.70 -2.21 -17.09
CA LEU A 47 -27.14 -2.71 -18.34
C LEU A 47 -27.21 -4.24 -18.35
N LYS A 48 -27.77 -4.79 -19.43
CA LYS A 48 -27.63 -6.22 -19.74
C LYS A 48 -26.28 -6.40 -20.45
N LEU A 49 -25.49 -7.33 -19.96
CA LEU A 49 -24.17 -7.64 -20.51
C LEU A 49 -24.11 -9.14 -20.80
N GLU A 50 -23.13 -9.56 -21.60
CA GLU A 50 -22.82 -10.98 -21.69
C GLU A 50 -22.50 -11.54 -20.29
N GLY A 51 -23.05 -12.72 -19.99
CA GLY A 51 -22.86 -13.37 -18.69
C GLY A 51 -23.59 -12.72 -17.51
N GLY A 52 -24.57 -11.83 -17.72
CA GLY A 52 -25.47 -11.35 -16.64
C GLY A 52 -25.87 -9.87 -16.73
N SER A 53 -25.97 -9.15 -15.60
CA SER A 53 -26.32 -7.70 -15.59
C SER A 53 -25.40 -6.85 -14.72
N LEU A 54 -25.31 -5.56 -15.03
CA LEU A 54 -24.61 -4.54 -14.25
C LEU A 54 -25.62 -3.45 -13.87
N LYS A 55 -25.66 -3.10 -12.59
CA LYS A 55 -26.52 -2.03 -12.07
C LYS A 55 -25.64 -1.01 -11.38
N LEU A 56 -25.81 0.25 -11.79
CA LEU A 56 -25.08 1.38 -11.26
C LEU A 56 -26.02 2.25 -10.44
N LEU A 57 -25.67 2.50 -9.19
CA LEU A 57 -26.41 3.33 -8.27
C LEU A 57 -25.56 4.52 -7.85
N THR A 58 -26.22 5.63 -7.55
CA THR A 58 -25.60 6.87 -7.07
C THR A 58 -26.23 7.25 -5.74
N GLY A 59 -25.41 7.67 -4.77
CA GLY A 59 -25.83 8.14 -3.46
C GLY A 59 -25.35 9.56 -3.14
N LYS A 60 -25.64 10.03 -1.93
CA LYS A 60 -25.17 11.34 -1.44
C LYS A 60 -23.63 11.41 -1.44
N LYS A 61 -23.08 12.63 -1.59
CA LYS A 61 -21.63 12.93 -1.65
C LYS A 61 -20.91 12.27 -2.84
N GLY A 62 -21.63 12.00 -3.93
CA GLY A 62 -21.04 11.42 -5.13
C GLY A 62 -20.66 9.94 -4.98
N SER A 63 -21.15 9.26 -3.93
CA SER A 63 -20.95 7.83 -3.76
C SER A 63 -21.54 7.07 -4.94
N THR A 64 -20.78 6.11 -5.47
CA THR A 64 -21.23 5.21 -6.53
C THR A 64 -21.22 3.78 -6.03
N VAL A 65 -22.20 3.00 -6.48
CA VAL A 65 -22.24 1.56 -6.22
C VAL A 65 -22.43 0.85 -7.54
N SER A 66 -21.54 -0.10 -7.85
CA SER A 66 -21.71 -1.01 -8.98
C SER A 66 -22.04 -2.40 -8.47
N VAL A 67 -23.21 -2.92 -8.83
CA VAL A 67 -23.60 -4.31 -8.56
C VAL A 67 -23.54 -5.08 -9.86
N ARG A 68 -22.59 -6.02 -9.96
CA ARG A 68 -22.47 -6.94 -11.10
C ARG A 68 -23.02 -8.29 -10.69
N LEU A 69 -24.02 -8.77 -11.43
CA LEU A 69 -24.60 -10.10 -11.28
C LEU A 69 -24.11 -10.95 -12.45
N PHE A 70 -23.23 -11.91 -12.18
CA PHE A 70 -22.81 -12.91 -13.16
C PHE A 70 -23.74 -14.12 -13.09
N ASP A 71 -24.29 -14.55 -14.22
CA ASP A 71 -25.25 -15.67 -14.32
C ASP A 71 -24.67 -17.02 -13.84
N ARG A 72 -23.34 -17.11 -13.69
CA ARG A 72 -22.62 -18.26 -13.11
C ARG A 72 -22.53 -18.25 -11.58
N GLY A 73 -23.36 -17.45 -10.90
CA GLY A 73 -23.45 -17.47 -9.44
C GLY A 73 -22.47 -16.54 -8.71
N LEU A 74 -21.81 -15.61 -9.40
CA LEU A 74 -20.96 -14.60 -8.76
C LEU A 74 -21.68 -13.25 -8.74
N VAL A 75 -21.67 -12.58 -7.59
CA VAL A 75 -22.15 -11.22 -7.42
C VAL A 75 -21.02 -10.39 -6.86
N THR A 76 -20.68 -9.28 -7.51
CA THR A 76 -19.72 -8.30 -6.98
C THR A 76 -20.41 -6.98 -6.72
N VAL A 77 -20.06 -6.36 -5.59
CA VAL A 77 -20.56 -5.05 -5.17
C VAL A 77 -19.35 -4.18 -4.87
N ASN A 78 -19.15 -3.15 -5.70
CA ASN A 78 -18.12 -2.15 -5.49
C ASN A 78 -18.79 -0.87 -5.01
N ILE A 79 -18.32 -0.31 -3.90
CA ILE A 79 -18.80 0.96 -3.35
C ILE A 79 -17.62 1.93 -3.39
N GLU A 80 -17.77 3.04 -4.08
CA GLU A 80 -16.75 4.07 -4.18
C GLU A 80 -17.29 5.41 -3.69
N TYR A 81 -16.56 6.07 -2.79
CA TYR A 81 -16.93 7.39 -2.30
C TYR A 81 -15.70 8.20 -1.90
N TYR A 82 -15.83 9.52 -1.99
CA TYR A 82 -14.78 10.43 -1.56
C TYR A 82 -14.91 10.72 -0.06
N LYS A 83 -13.79 10.59 0.66
CA LYS A 83 -13.68 10.84 2.11
C LYS A 83 -12.69 11.98 2.35
N GLU A 84 -13.19 13.04 2.98
CA GLU A 84 -12.33 14.12 3.45
C GLU A 84 -11.41 13.68 4.61
N GLU A 85 -10.36 14.45 4.88
CA GLU A 85 -9.35 14.08 5.88
C GLU A 85 -9.94 13.91 7.28
N ASN A 86 -10.75 14.89 7.70
CA ASN A 86 -11.33 14.98 9.04
C ASN A 86 -12.73 14.36 9.15
N GLU A 87 -13.19 13.66 8.10
CA GLU A 87 -14.46 12.93 8.13
C GLU A 87 -14.25 11.47 8.52
N GLU A 88 -15.19 10.90 9.26
CA GLU A 88 -15.25 9.44 9.44
C GLU A 88 -15.63 8.77 8.10
N PRO A 89 -15.06 7.59 7.78
CA PRO A 89 -15.47 6.83 6.61
C PRO A 89 -16.94 6.43 6.72
N LEU A 90 -17.68 6.54 5.60
CA LEU A 90 -19.07 6.08 5.51
C LEU A 90 -19.17 4.59 5.86
N ILE A 91 -18.21 3.80 5.40
CA ILE A 91 -18.08 2.37 5.70
C ILE A 91 -16.61 2.09 6.05
N ASN A 92 -16.33 1.89 7.34
CA ASN A 92 -15.05 1.34 7.83
C ASN A 92 -15.04 -0.20 7.79
N LEU A 93 -13.90 -0.80 8.14
CA LEU A 93 -13.72 -2.25 8.19
C LEU A 93 -14.77 -2.98 9.05
N LYS A 94 -15.13 -2.42 10.21
CA LYS A 94 -16.12 -3.03 11.11
C LYS A 94 -17.51 -2.99 10.47
N SER A 95 -17.94 -1.83 9.97
CA SER A 95 -19.24 -1.70 9.28
C SER A 95 -19.29 -2.50 7.97
N ALA A 96 -18.17 -2.64 7.25
CA ALA A 96 -18.09 -3.47 6.05
C ALA A 96 -18.37 -4.95 6.36
N ARG A 97 -17.81 -5.47 7.46
CA ARG A 97 -18.11 -6.83 7.95
C ARG A 97 -19.57 -6.99 8.38
N VAL A 98 -20.16 -5.96 8.99
CA VAL A 98 -21.59 -5.98 9.35
C VAL A 98 -22.47 -5.97 8.10
N LEU A 99 -22.17 -5.10 7.13
CA LEU A 99 -22.84 -5.04 5.83
C LEU A 99 -22.78 -6.39 5.11
N GLU A 100 -21.60 -7.00 5.02
CA GLU A 100 -21.42 -8.33 4.45
C GLU A 100 -22.31 -9.37 5.17
N ASN A 101 -22.32 -9.36 6.50
CA ASN A 101 -23.13 -10.29 7.29
C ASN A 101 -24.64 -10.05 7.18
N GLN A 102 -25.09 -8.83 6.95
CA GLN A 102 -26.48 -8.57 6.64
C GLN A 102 -26.83 -9.08 5.23
N LEU A 103 -26.00 -8.78 4.24
CA LEU A 103 -26.18 -9.29 2.87
C LEU A 103 -26.25 -10.83 2.81
N LYS A 104 -25.44 -11.53 3.61
CA LYS A 104 -25.51 -12.99 3.82
C LYS A 104 -26.90 -13.51 4.21
N LYS A 105 -27.66 -12.74 4.99
CA LYS A 105 -28.98 -13.18 5.48
C LYS A 105 -30.05 -13.08 4.42
N TYR A 106 -29.96 -12.08 3.55
CA TYR A 106 -30.98 -11.81 2.52
C TYR A 106 -30.75 -12.64 1.27
N ILE A 107 -29.50 -12.97 0.98
CA ILE A 107 -29.10 -13.67 -0.23
C ILE A 107 -28.54 -15.00 0.24
N ASN A 108 -29.24 -16.11 -0.01
CA ASN A 108 -28.80 -17.47 0.36
C ASN A 108 -27.41 -17.78 -0.25
N ILE A 109 -26.35 -17.46 0.49
CA ILE A 109 -24.97 -17.36 0.02
C ILE A 109 -24.21 -18.66 0.31
N ILE A 110 -23.39 -19.07 -0.65
CA ILE A 110 -22.45 -20.19 -0.52
C ILE A 110 -21.14 -19.71 0.12
N LYS A 111 -20.61 -18.59 -0.39
CA LYS A 111 -19.37 -17.95 0.10
C LYS A 111 -19.48 -16.44 -0.06
N SER A 112 -18.85 -15.68 0.82
CA SER A 112 -18.61 -14.26 0.57
C SER A 112 -17.25 -13.83 1.06
N GLN A 113 -16.82 -12.68 0.57
CA GLN A 113 -15.57 -12.05 0.93
C GLN A 113 -15.77 -10.53 0.96
N ALA A 114 -15.48 -9.91 2.10
CA ALA A 114 -15.31 -8.46 2.20
C ALA A 114 -13.83 -8.13 2.32
N TYR A 115 -13.33 -7.26 1.43
CA TYR A 115 -11.95 -6.79 1.49
C TYR A 115 -11.84 -5.57 2.40
N ALA A 116 -10.63 -5.32 2.93
CA ALA A 116 -10.36 -4.06 3.58
C ALA A 116 -10.59 -2.91 2.58
N PRO A 117 -11.24 -1.80 2.99
CA PRO A 117 -11.45 -0.68 2.09
C PRO A 117 -10.12 -0.15 1.54
N LEU A 118 -9.99 -0.11 0.22
CA LEU A 118 -8.81 0.45 -0.43
C LEU A 118 -8.89 1.99 -0.38
N LYS A 119 -7.79 2.61 0.04
CA LYS A 119 -7.67 4.06 0.21
C LYS A 119 -6.83 4.66 -0.91
N ARG A 120 -7.49 5.07 -1.97
CA ARG A 120 -6.83 5.71 -3.13
C ARG A 120 -6.58 7.18 -2.79
N CYS A 121 -5.35 7.48 -2.38
CA CYS A 121 -4.91 8.79 -1.92
C CYS A 121 -4.05 9.51 -2.97
N LEU A 122 -3.68 10.76 -2.69
CA LEU A 122 -2.66 11.51 -3.46
C LEU A 122 -1.23 10.99 -3.23
N PHE A 123 -1.05 10.01 -2.34
CA PHE A 123 0.21 9.36 -2.06
C PHE A 123 0.05 7.85 -1.98
N GLY A 124 1.16 7.14 -2.24
CA GLY A 124 1.24 5.69 -2.17
C GLY A 124 1.03 5.18 -0.74
N ARG A 125 0.06 4.30 -0.56
CA ARG A 125 -0.12 3.47 0.65
C ARG A 125 0.08 1.99 0.36
N TYR A 126 0.11 1.65 -0.92
CA TYR A 126 0.15 0.30 -1.42
C TYR A 126 1.43 0.17 -2.22
N TYR A 127 2.33 -0.68 -1.76
CA TYR A 127 3.53 -1.03 -2.50
C TYR A 127 3.50 -2.54 -2.77
N PRO A 128 3.78 -2.98 -4.00
CA PRO A 128 3.87 -4.39 -4.30
C PRO A 128 5.08 -4.99 -3.59
N THR A 129 4.95 -6.23 -3.15
CA THR A 129 6.11 -7.05 -2.78
C THR A 129 6.89 -7.46 -4.03
N SER A 130 8.10 -7.98 -3.85
CA SER A 130 8.93 -8.50 -4.95
C SER A 130 8.33 -9.67 -5.71
N ASP A 131 7.30 -10.32 -5.16
CA ASP A 131 6.50 -11.37 -5.80
C ASP A 131 5.07 -10.88 -6.19
N ASP A 132 4.94 -9.59 -6.47
CA ASP A 132 3.73 -8.92 -7.01
C ASP A 132 2.48 -8.99 -6.11
N ARG A 133 2.63 -9.22 -4.80
CA ARG A 133 1.51 -9.15 -3.86
C ARG A 133 1.28 -7.72 -3.40
N LEU A 134 0.03 -7.30 -3.34
CA LEU A 134 -0.35 -5.98 -2.84
C LEU A 134 -0.20 -5.92 -1.32
N LEU A 135 0.65 -5.01 -0.81
CA LEU A 135 0.82 -4.76 0.62
C LEU A 135 0.39 -3.32 0.95
N GLU A 136 -0.53 -3.16 1.90
CA GLU A 136 -0.88 -1.85 2.47
C GLU A 136 0.03 -1.54 3.66
N TYR A 137 0.66 -0.37 3.63
CA TYR A 137 1.41 0.19 4.75
C TYR A 137 0.55 1.24 5.48
N ASP A 138 0.81 1.43 6.77
CA ASP A 138 0.16 2.40 7.65
C ASP A 138 0.73 3.82 7.51
N ILE A 139 0.96 4.25 6.26
CA ILE A 139 1.56 5.53 5.91
C ILE A 139 0.60 6.68 6.24
N ASP A 140 1.07 7.76 6.83
CA ASP A 140 0.27 8.94 7.13
C ASP A 140 0.83 10.25 6.58
N ALA A 141 2.08 10.29 6.11
CA ALA A 141 2.67 11.45 5.47
C ALA A 141 3.67 11.09 4.35
N VAL A 142 3.74 11.95 3.33
CA VAL A 142 4.89 12.03 2.41
C VAL A 142 5.80 13.13 2.92
N ILE A 143 7.02 12.77 3.26
CA ILE A 143 8.02 13.66 3.85
C ILE A 143 8.93 14.25 2.76
N PHE A 144 9.18 13.48 1.71
CA PHE A 144 9.99 13.86 0.55
C PHE A 144 9.52 13.10 -0.68
N ASP A 145 9.51 13.74 -1.85
CA ASP A 145 9.18 13.15 -3.14
C ASP A 145 9.86 13.95 -4.26
N GLU A 146 10.86 13.36 -4.89
CA GLU A 146 11.62 13.99 -5.97
C GLU A 146 11.99 12.96 -7.04
N GLN A 147 11.95 13.37 -8.30
CA GLN A 147 12.49 12.59 -9.41
C GLN A 147 13.96 12.97 -9.60
N SER A 148 14.88 12.06 -9.29
CA SER A 148 16.30 12.21 -9.63
C SER A 148 16.54 11.87 -11.11
N PRO A 149 17.75 12.11 -11.65
CA PRO A 149 18.13 11.64 -12.97
C PRO A 149 18.07 10.11 -13.15
N PHE A 150 17.96 9.34 -12.06
CA PHE A 150 18.03 7.88 -12.06
C PHE A 150 16.71 7.21 -11.69
N GLN A 151 16.00 7.74 -10.69
CA GLN A 151 14.81 7.12 -10.11
C GLN A 151 13.96 8.12 -9.35
N ARG A 152 12.70 7.76 -9.06
CA ARG A 152 11.87 8.51 -8.13
C ARG A 152 12.27 8.17 -6.70
N VAL A 153 12.62 9.18 -5.91
CA VAL A 153 13.05 9.06 -4.52
C VAL A 153 11.98 9.61 -3.61
N GLN A 154 11.43 8.77 -2.74
CA GLN A 154 10.43 9.16 -1.76
C GLN A 154 10.86 8.80 -0.34
N ILE A 155 10.55 9.68 0.60
CA ILE A 155 10.52 9.35 2.03
C ILE A 155 9.07 9.48 2.49
N VAL A 156 8.52 8.39 3.02
CA VAL A 156 7.16 8.35 3.58
C VAL A 156 7.23 8.00 5.06
N HIS A 157 6.30 8.51 5.86
CA HIS A 157 6.20 8.16 7.28
C HIS A 157 5.19 7.04 7.48
N SER A 158 5.62 5.93 8.08
CA SER A 158 4.81 4.83 8.58
C SER A 158 4.75 4.89 10.10
N LYS A 159 3.56 4.68 10.67
CA LYS A 159 3.38 4.72 12.13
C LYS A 159 4.12 3.60 12.85
N THR A 160 4.27 2.44 12.20
CA THR A 160 4.92 1.26 12.80
C THR A 160 6.38 1.10 12.40
N LEU A 161 6.78 1.60 11.23
CA LEU A 161 8.14 1.46 10.69
C LEU A 161 8.99 2.74 10.77
N GLY A 162 8.38 3.88 11.15
CA GLY A 162 9.04 5.19 11.10
C GLY A 162 9.13 5.72 9.67
N ASN A 163 10.15 6.55 9.41
CA ASN A 163 10.43 6.99 8.04
C ASN A 163 10.93 5.82 7.17
N MET A 164 10.49 5.80 5.92
CA MET A 164 10.75 4.72 4.98
C MET A 164 11.20 5.30 3.63
N LEU A 165 12.33 4.80 3.14
CA LEU A 165 12.83 5.06 1.80
C LEU A 165 12.09 4.19 0.79
N VAL A 166 11.56 4.83 -0.24
CA VAL A 166 10.91 4.19 -1.38
C VAL A 166 11.56 4.70 -2.65
N LEU A 167 12.05 3.79 -3.49
CA LEU A 167 12.69 4.08 -4.78
C LEU A 167 11.88 3.45 -5.91
N ASP A 168 11.42 4.23 -6.87
CA ASP A 168 10.54 3.76 -7.98
C ASP A 168 9.38 2.87 -7.49
N GLU A 169 8.71 3.31 -6.43
CA GLU A 169 7.57 2.61 -5.80
C GLU A 169 7.92 1.28 -5.10
N LEU A 170 9.21 0.96 -4.96
CA LEU A 170 9.71 -0.18 -4.20
C LEU A 170 10.21 0.26 -2.82
N GLN A 171 9.80 -0.45 -1.78
CA GLN A 171 10.30 -0.21 -0.43
C GLN A 171 11.75 -0.72 -0.32
N ASN A 172 12.66 0.14 0.11
CA ASN A 172 14.08 -0.19 0.25
C ASN A 172 14.46 -0.44 1.72
N ILE A 173 14.22 0.54 2.59
CA ILE A 173 14.55 0.46 4.02
C ILE A 173 13.68 1.41 4.83
N SER A 174 13.44 1.08 6.09
CA SER A 174 12.80 1.93 7.09
C SER A 174 13.66 2.09 8.35
N GLU A 175 13.32 3.05 9.20
CA GLU A 175 14.00 3.24 10.49
C GLU A 175 13.89 2.01 11.42
N ALA A 176 12.89 1.14 11.19
CA ALA A 176 12.71 -0.10 11.93
C ALA A 176 13.53 -1.29 11.37
N ASP A 177 14.17 -1.15 10.20
CA ASP A 177 14.79 -2.27 9.47
C ASP A 177 16.27 -2.52 9.85
N LEU A 178 16.67 -2.28 11.10
CA LEU A 178 18.03 -2.61 11.56
C LEU A 178 18.40 -4.07 11.28
N ILE A 179 17.42 -4.98 11.39
CA ILE A 179 17.61 -6.41 11.11
C ILE A 179 18.07 -6.69 9.68
N TYR A 180 17.64 -5.89 8.69
CA TYR A 180 18.12 -5.99 7.30
C TYR A 180 19.62 -5.70 7.26
N THR A 181 20.05 -4.60 7.86
CA THR A 181 21.45 -4.16 7.91
C THR A 181 22.33 -5.17 8.64
N GLU A 182 21.91 -5.63 9.82
CA GLU A 182 22.65 -6.63 10.61
C GLU A 182 22.78 -7.97 9.88
N THR A 183 21.74 -8.37 9.15
CA THR A 183 21.75 -9.60 8.36
C THR A 183 22.74 -9.49 7.21
N LEU A 184 22.75 -8.37 6.48
CA LEU A 184 23.68 -8.11 5.39
C LEU A 184 25.14 -8.11 5.87
N MET A 185 25.38 -7.59 7.08
CA MET A 185 26.69 -7.64 7.75
C MET A 185 27.07 -9.03 8.27
N GLN A 186 26.15 -10.01 8.28
CA GLN A 186 26.33 -11.27 9.01
C GLN A 186 26.78 -11.03 10.47
N ARG A 187 26.11 -10.10 11.15
CA ARG A 187 26.48 -9.67 12.51
C ARG A 187 26.62 -10.87 13.45
N GLY A 188 27.72 -10.90 14.20
CA GLY A 188 28.05 -11.99 15.13
C GLY A 188 28.68 -13.23 14.49
N LYS A 189 28.76 -13.32 13.15
CA LYS A 189 29.51 -14.35 12.43
C LYS A 189 30.78 -13.81 11.82
N GLU A 190 30.70 -12.64 11.19
CA GLU A 190 31.83 -11.94 10.62
C GLU A 190 32.35 -10.87 11.57
N SER A 191 33.67 -10.74 11.68
CA SER A 191 34.33 -9.59 12.31
C SER A 191 34.83 -8.64 11.24
N TYR A 192 34.54 -7.35 11.37
CA TYR A 192 35.00 -6.31 10.43
C TYR A 192 36.19 -5.51 10.95
N GLU A 193 36.69 -5.81 12.14
CA GLU A 193 37.83 -5.11 12.73
C GLU A 193 39.06 -5.18 11.81
N GLY A 194 39.62 -4.02 11.47
CA GLY A 194 40.80 -3.92 10.60
C GLY A 194 40.59 -4.33 9.14
N LYS A 195 39.35 -4.61 8.70
CA LYS A 195 39.06 -4.96 7.30
C LYS A 195 38.92 -3.73 6.40
N GLU A 196 39.24 -3.92 5.13
CA GLU A 196 38.92 -2.99 4.04
C GLU A 196 37.65 -3.48 3.34
N ILE A 197 36.68 -2.58 3.16
CA ILE A 197 35.32 -2.93 2.75
C ILE A 197 34.87 -2.00 1.62
N VAL A 198 34.17 -2.55 0.65
CA VAL A 198 33.49 -1.78 -0.41
C VAL A 198 31.99 -2.05 -0.33
N ILE A 199 31.20 -0.99 -0.28
CA ILE A 199 29.74 -0.99 -0.36
C ILE A 199 29.36 -0.46 -1.75
N LEU A 200 28.54 -1.21 -2.49
CA LEU A 200 27.99 -0.80 -3.77
C LEU A 200 26.51 -0.45 -3.57
N GLY A 201 26.14 0.79 -3.88
CA GLY A 201 24.86 1.38 -3.50
C GLY A 201 24.83 1.72 -2.00
N GLY A 202 23.71 1.41 -1.37
CA GLY A 202 23.51 1.66 0.07
C GLY A 202 23.33 3.14 0.38
N GLY A 203 22.77 3.94 -0.54
CA GLY A 203 22.53 5.37 -0.39
C GLY A 203 21.74 5.79 0.85
N ASP A 204 21.09 4.85 1.53
CA ASP A 204 20.49 5.04 2.85
C ASP A 204 21.53 5.24 3.97
N GLY A 205 22.76 4.77 3.79
CA GLY A 205 23.88 4.94 4.71
C GLY A 205 23.87 4.04 5.94
N ALA A 206 22.85 3.18 6.14
CA ALA A 206 22.72 2.38 7.35
C ALA A 206 23.83 1.33 7.49
N LEU A 207 24.18 0.66 6.38
CA LEU A 207 25.25 -0.33 6.37
C LEU A 207 26.60 0.30 6.74
N LEU A 208 26.91 1.47 6.17
CA LEU A 208 28.13 2.21 6.50
C LEU A 208 28.15 2.58 7.99
N TYR A 209 27.05 3.14 8.48
CA TYR A 209 26.93 3.57 9.87
C TYR A 209 27.11 2.41 10.87
N GLU A 210 26.53 1.25 10.61
CA GLU A 210 26.71 0.06 11.47
C GLU A 210 28.12 -0.54 11.34
N LEU A 211 28.68 -0.64 10.13
CA LEU A 211 30.03 -1.18 9.92
C LEU A 211 31.10 -0.37 10.67
N LEU A 212 30.97 0.96 10.72
CA LEU A 212 31.93 1.81 11.41
C LEU A 212 32.04 1.51 12.92
N LYS A 213 30.99 0.93 13.54
CA LYS A 213 31.01 0.52 14.95
C LYS A 213 31.90 -0.70 15.20
N GLU A 214 32.19 -1.49 14.16
CA GLU A 214 33.04 -2.69 14.19
C GLU A 214 34.52 -2.37 13.89
N LYS A 215 34.90 -1.07 13.87
CA LYS A 215 36.29 -0.59 13.70
C LYS A 215 37.02 -1.14 12.46
N PRO A 216 36.43 -1.01 11.25
CA PRO A 216 37.11 -1.38 10.02
C PRO A 216 38.34 -0.50 9.79
N LYS A 217 39.30 -1.02 9.02
CA LYS A 217 40.46 -0.25 8.56
C LYS A 217 40.02 0.86 7.61
N TYR A 218 39.17 0.52 6.64
CA TYR A 218 38.60 1.50 5.72
C TYR A 218 37.32 0.99 5.04
N VAL A 219 36.36 1.89 4.81
CA VAL A 219 35.13 1.59 4.05
C VAL A 219 34.96 2.57 2.90
N TRP A 220 34.84 2.07 1.67
CA TRP A 220 34.39 2.86 0.53
C TRP A 220 32.93 2.56 0.26
N MET A 221 32.10 3.59 0.16
CA MET A 221 30.71 3.46 -0.25
C MET A 221 30.52 4.19 -1.58
N LEU A 222 30.06 3.47 -2.60
CA LEU A 222 29.83 4.02 -3.94
C LEU A 222 28.32 4.09 -4.16
N GLU A 223 27.77 5.28 -4.30
CA GLU A 223 26.35 5.50 -4.57
C GLU A 223 26.22 6.43 -5.78
N ILE A 224 25.27 6.13 -6.67
CA ILE A 224 25.09 6.89 -7.91
C ILE A 224 24.22 8.14 -7.68
N ASP A 225 23.29 8.07 -6.73
CA ASP A 225 22.19 9.03 -6.60
C ASP A 225 22.35 9.97 -5.38
N GLU A 226 22.79 11.20 -5.65
CA GLU A 226 22.92 12.26 -4.64
C GLU A 226 21.57 12.61 -3.98
N VAL A 227 20.45 12.45 -4.70
CA VAL A 227 19.11 12.74 -4.17
C VAL A 227 18.74 11.73 -3.09
N VAL A 228 19.03 10.45 -3.31
CA VAL A 228 18.83 9.39 -2.29
C VAL A 228 19.61 9.74 -1.03
N MET A 229 20.90 10.01 -1.17
CA MET A 229 21.75 10.27 -0.02
C MET A 229 21.36 11.55 0.73
N THR A 230 20.97 12.61 0.01
CA THR A 230 20.53 13.87 0.62
C THR A 230 19.21 13.69 1.37
N ALA A 231 18.25 12.95 0.80
CA ALA A 231 16.99 12.63 1.44
C ALA A 231 17.21 11.78 2.71
N CYS A 232 18.02 10.72 2.62
CA CYS A 232 18.33 9.84 3.75
C CYS A 232 19.08 10.59 4.87
N ASN A 233 20.07 11.42 4.54
CA ASN A 233 20.77 12.26 5.53
C ASN A 233 19.83 13.18 6.33
N LYS A 234 18.74 13.64 5.68
CA LYS A 234 17.79 14.55 6.31
C LYS A 234 16.72 13.81 7.11
N TYR A 235 16.22 12.69 6.59
CA TYR A 235 15.00 12.06 7.09
C TYR A 235 15.18 10.65 7.67
N LEU A 236 16.37 10.04 7.53
CA LEU A 236 16.70 8.70 8.05
C LEU A 236 17.94 8.73 8.97
N ARG A 237 18.18 9.87 9.65
CA ARG A 237 19.33 10.04 10.56
C ARG A 237 19.43 8.99 11.66
N SER A 238 18.30 8.41 12.08
CA SER A 238 18.30 7.36 13.11
C SER A 238 19.09 6.12 12.68
N ILE A 239 19.14 5.82 11.39
CA ILE A 239 19.84 4.65 10.84
C ILE A 239 21.15 5.00 10.14
N CYS A 240 21.34 6.22 9.65
CA CYS A 240 22.57 6.62 8.96
C CYS A 240 23.51 7.52 9.78
N GLY A 241 23.08 8.02 10.93
CA GLY A 241 23.87 8.98 11.72
C GLY A 241 24.23 10.23 10.91
N ASP A 242 25.52 10.58 10.91
CA ASP A 242 26.10 11.74 10.21
C ASP A 242 26.98 11.36 9.01
N VAL A 243 27.03 10.08 8.63
CA VAL A 243 27.96 9.60 7.59
C VAL A 243 27.64 10.16 6.21
N LEU A 244 26.35 10.42 5.96
CA LEU A 244 25.87 11.05 4.71
C LEU A 244 25.97 12.58 4.74
N GLU A 245 26.13 13.20 5.91
CA GLU A 245 26.41 14.64 6.03
C GLU A 245 27.89 14.93 5.78
N THR A 246 28.75 14.16 6.45
CA THR A 246 30.20 14.38 6.42
C THR A 246 30.87 13.80 5.18
N ARG A 247 30.31 12.72 4.61
CA ARG A 247 30.77 11.99 3.41
C ARG A 247 32.16 11.37 3.50
N LYS A 248 33.04 11.86 4.37
CA LYS A 248 34.41 11.39 4.53
C LYS A 248 34.82 11.50 5.99
N GLY A 249 35.36 10.41 6.51
CA GLY A 249 35.88 10.33 7.86
C GLY A 249 37.30 9.77 7.90
N PRO A 250 37.83 9.48 9.10
CA PRO A 250 39.17 8.94 9.26
C PRO A 250 39.34 7.55 8.64
N ASN A 251 38.26 6.75 8.58
CA ASN A 251 38.27 5.36 8.11
C ASN A 251 37.13 5.06 7.12
N TYR A 252 36.59 6.07 6.42
CA TYR A 252 35.66 5.84 5.31
C TYR A 252 35.57 7.02 4.35
N GLU A 253 35.04 6.74 3.15
CA GLU A 253 34.69 7.73 2.13
C GLU A 253 33.45 7.28 1.35
N VAL A 254 32.48 8.19 1.21
CA VAL A 254 31.28 8.06 0.37
C VAL A 254 31.55 8.79 -0.94
N ILE A 255 31.44 8.07 -2.05
CA ILE A 255 31.78 8.55 -3.37
C ILE A 255 30.51 8.53 -4.23
N CYS A 256 30.09 9.71 -4.70
CA CYS A 256 28.94 9.84 -5.60
C CYS A 256 29.38 9.53 -7.05
N LEU A 257 29.29 8.28 -7.48
CA LEU A 257 29.62 7.86 -8.85
C LEU A 257 28.97 6.53 -9.23
N PHE A 258 29.01 6.21 -10.52
CA PHE A 258 28.54 4.92 -11.04
C PHE A 258 29.45 3.78 -10.61
N CYS A 259 28.90 2.76 -9.96
CA CYS A 259 29.68 1.71 -9.28
C CYS A 259 30.29 0.64 -10.23
N LEU A 260 29.99 0.70 -11.53
CA LEU A 260 30.37 -0.31 -12.55
C LEU A 260 31.24 0.29 -13.66
#